data_AF-A0A1V5AFC9-F1
#
_entry.id   AF-A0A1V5AFC9-F1
#
_cell.length_a   1.000
_cell.length_b   1.000
_cell.length_c   1.000
_cell.angle_alpha   90.00
_cell.angle_beta   90.00
_cell.angle_gamma   90.00
#
_symmetry.space_group_name_H-M   'P 1'
#
loop_
_entity.id
_entity.type
_entity.pdbx_description
1 polymer ?
#
loop_
_entity_poly.entity_id
_entity_poly.type
_entity_poly.pdbx_seq_one_letter_code
_entity_poly.pdbx_strand_id
1 'polypeptide(L)'
;MTPRERNVGTYDRISRAFLASLLLVAGRYWVSMDWQILLYLMALLLVIEAATSSCGLYSLFKVNTCERVKTRGQRQTMLISLFLIVMILVVGSAISSMMTRQAFLDDVLSMEQELSRALNATYPGATNPVAAFEDLNRTSGAFADKYSHYRPVIIRSDSSFAGDLQNISSIMTRARPVFYSGNLTSGRAALQPMVSVLQEMLDRNGLG
;
A
#
# COMPACT_ATOMS: atom_id res chain seq x y z
N MET A 1 15.24 -23.31 -40.13
CA MET A 1 15.06 -23.02 -38.69
C MET A 1 16.45 -22.89 -38.06
N THR A 2 16.91 -21.67 -37.85
CA THR A 2 18.22 -21.41 -37.24
C THR A 2 18.16 -21.72 -35.73
N PRO A 3 19.23 -22.25 -35.11
CA PRO A 3 19.22 -22.52 -33.69
C PRO A 3 19.14 -21.18 -32.94
N ARG A 4 18.09 -20.98 -32.12
CA ARG A 4 18.04 -19.86 -31.16
C ARG A 4 19.21 -20.02 -30.19
N GLU A 5 20.28 -19.28 -30.40
CA GLU A 5 21.38 -19.16 -29.44
C GLU A 5 20.83 -18.52 -28.15
N ARG A 6 20.70 -19.34 -27.09
CA ARG A 6 20.36 -18.87 -25.75
C ARG A 6 21.56 -18.07 -25.22
N ASN A 7 21.44 -16.74 -25.18
CA ASN A 7 22.50 -15.78 -24.90
C ASN A 7 22.29 -15.04 -23.57
N VAL A 8 22.08 -15.78 -22.48
CA VAL A 8 21.97 -15.20 -21.13
C VAL A 8 22.58 -16.15 -20.09
N GLY A 9 23.57 -15.66 -19.34
CA GLY A 9 24.20 -16.37 -18.21
C GLY A 9 23.24 -16.60 -17.03
N THR A 10 23.48 -17.65 -16.24
CA THR A 10 22.59 -18.05 -15.13
C THR A 10 22.37 -16.92 -14.12
N TYR A 11 23.42 -16.15 -13.80
CA TYR A 11 23.36 -15.05 -12.84
C TYR A 11 22.45 -13.89 -13.29
N ASP A 12 22.46 -13.54 -14.58
CA ASP A 12 21.59 -12.49 -15.13
C ASP A 12 20.11 -12.88 -15.09
N ARG A 13 19.79 -14.17 -15.25
CA ARG A 13 18.41 -14.65 -15.07
C ARG A 13 17.97 -14.58 -13.62
N ILE A 14 18.86 -14.95 -12.70
CA ILE A 14 18.60 -14.93 -11.26
C ILE A 14 18.35 -13.48 -10.81
N SER A 15 19.18 -12.52 -11.23
CA SER A 15 19.00 -11.11 -10.87
C SER A 15 17.69 -10.55 -11.40
N ARG A 16 17.31 -10.84 -12.65
CA ARG A 16 15.99 -10.44 -13.19
C ARG A 16 14.82 -11.03 -12.41
N ALA A 17 14.87 -12.33 -12.09
CA ALA A 17 13.81 -13.00 -11.34
C ALA A 17 13.72 -12.47 -9.90
N PHE A 18 14.86 -12.17 -9.28
CA PHE A 18 14.93 -11.54 -7.96
C PHE A 18 14.33 -10.13 -7.98
N LEU A 19 14.74 -9.29 -8.94
CA LEU A 19 14.19 -7.94 -9.11
C LEU A 19 12.68 -7.97 -9.38
N ALA A 20 12.22 -8.88 -10.23
CA ALA A 20 10.80 -9.07 -10.47
C ALA A 20 10.03 -9.42 -9.18
N SER A 21 10.60 -10.28 -8.33
CA SER A 21 10.00 -10.66 -7.05
C SER A 21 9.89 -9.47 -6.09
N LEU A 22 10.92 -8.62 -6.02
CA LEU A 22 10.87 -7.38 -5.26
C LEU A 22 9.80 -6.42 -5.78
N LEU A 23 9.71 -6.24 -7.10
CA LEU A 23 8.70 -5.38 -7.72
C LEU A 23 7.27 -5.89 -7.46
N LEU A 24 7.06 -7.21 -7.47
CA LEU A 24 5.76 -7.81 -7.13
C LEU A 24 5.36 -7.51 -5.68
N VAL A 25 6.28 -7.69 -4.72
CA VAL A 25 6.01 -7.39 -3.30
C VAL A 25 5.80 -5.88 -3.10
N ALA A 26 6.69 -5.05 -3.64
CA ALA A 26 6.58 -3.60 -3.55
C ALA A 26 5.26 -3.09 -4.14
N GLY A 27 4.92 -3.51 -5.37
CA GLY A 27 3.66 -3.16 -6.02
C GLY A 27 2.46 -3.63 -5.19
N ARG A 28 2.47 -4.88 -4.72
CA ARG A 28 1.33 -5.44 -4.01
C ARG A 28 1.04 -4.76 -2.67
N TYR A 29 2.07 -4.34 -1.94
CA TYR A 29 1.91 -3.90 -0.55
C TYR A 29 2.21 -2.42 -0.32
N TRP A 30 3.12 -1.78 -1.05
CA TRP A 30 3.69 -0.50 -0.64
C TRP A 30 3.36 0.67 -1.56
N VAL A 31 2.82 0.40 -2.75
CA VAL A 31 2.65 1.39 -3.81
C VAL A 31 1.17 1.69 -4.07
N SER A 32 0.86 2.94 -4.42
CA SER A 32 -0.50 3.37 -4.77
C SER A 32 -1.03 2.61 -6.00
N MET A 33 -2.35 2.54 -6.12
CA MET A 33 -3.03 1.78 -7.17
C MET A 33 -2.62 2.22 -8.58
N ASP A 34 -2.34 3.52 -8.79
CA ASP A 34 -1.93 4.07 -10.09
C ASP A 34 -0.58 3.52 -10.57
N TRP A 35 0.37 3.36 -9.65
CA TRP A 35 1.71 2.87 -9.96
C TRP A 35 1.82 1.33 -9.94
N GLN A 36 0.84 0.64 -9.35
CA GLN A 36 0.82 -0.84 -9.29
C GLN A 36 0.89 -1.49 -10.67
N ILE A 37 0.12 -0.98 -11.63
CA ILE A 37 0.07 -1.52 -13.00
C ILE A 37 1.46 -1.44 -13.65
N LEU A 38 2.15 -0.30 -13.51
CA LEU A 38 3.49 -0.13 -14.07
C LEU A 38 4.48 -1.13 -13.45
N LEU A 39 4.47 -1.29 -12.13
CA LEU A 39 5.35 -2.25 -11.43
C LEU A 39 5.08 -3.69 -11.87
N TYR A 40 3.81 -4.07 -12.05
CA TYR A 40 3.44 -5.40 -12.51
C TYR A 40 3.85 -5.65 -13.96
N LEU A 41 3.73 -4.67 -14.85
CA LEU A 41 4.22 -4.78 -16.23
C LEU A 41 5.74 -4.96 -16.27
N MET A 42 6.49 -4.17 -15.49
CA MET A 42 7.95 -4.33 -15.38
C MET A 42 8.33 -5.70 -14.81
N ALA A 43 7.67 -6.15 -13.75
CA ALA A 43 7.90 -7.47 -13.18
C ALA A 43 7.62 -8.59 -14.19
N LEU A 44 6.52 -8.49 -14.94
CA LEU A 44 6.16 -9.46 -15.97
C LEU A 44 7.22 -9.53 -17.09
N LEU A 45 7.70 -8.38 -17.57
CA LEU A 45 8.76 -8.33 -18.58
C LEU A 45 10.04 -9.01 -18.07
N LEU A 46 10.47 -8.71 -16.85
CA LEU A 46 11.66 -9.33 -16.23
C LEU A 46 11.51 -10.85 -16.08
N VAL A 47 10.32 -11.34 -15.73
CA VAL A 47 10.03 -12.78 -15.66
C VAL A 47 10.12 -13.42 -17.04
N ILE A 48 9.55 -12.79 -18.08
CA ILE A 48 9.63 -13.28 -19.47
C ILE A 48 11.09 -13.32 -19.94
N GLU A 49 11.89 -12.30 -19.67
CA GLU A 49 13.31 -12.26 -20.01
C GLU A 49 14.12 -13.33 -19.26
N ALA A 50 13.84 -13.53 -17.96
CA ALA A 50 14.47 -14.58 -17.17
C ALA A 50 14.13 -15.98 -17.69
N ALA A 51 12.88 -16.21 -18.12
CA ALA A 51 12.41 -17.51 -18.61
C ALA A 51 12.90 -17.81 -20.04
N THR A 52 12.77 -16.86 -20.96
CA THR A 52 13.06 -17.05 -22.39
C THR A 52 14.54 -17.03 -22.71
N SER A 53 15.38 -16.49 -21.82
CA SER A 53 16.83 -16.31 -22.06
C SER A 53 17.15 -15.50 -23.30
N SER A 54 16.20 -14.66 -23.69
CA SER A 54 16.30 -13.71 -24.78
C SER A 54 16.84 -12.41 -24.19
N CYS A 55 18.05 -12.02 -24.60
CA CYS A 55 18.62 -10.76 -24.20
C CYS A 55 17.98 -9.64 -25.05
N GLY A 56 16.88 -9.05 -24.59
CA GLY A 56 16.20 -7.94 -25.29
C GLY A 56 17.13 -6.74 -25.53
N LEU A 57 18.03 -6.49 -24.58
CA LEU A 57 19.09 -5.46 -24.70
C LEU A 57 20.08 -5.74 -25.83
N TYR A 58 20.30 -7.00 -26.19
CA TYR A 58 21.22 -7.41 -27.24
C TYR A 58 20.68 -7.06 -28.64
N SER A 59 19.35 -7.12 -28.79
CA SER A 59 18.64 -6.65 -29.99
C SER A 59 18.77 -5.14 -30.19
N LEU A 60 18.90 -4.37 -29.12
CA LEU A 60 18.90 -2.90 -29.16
C LEU A 60 20.32 -2.29 -29.15
N PHE A 61 21.25 -2.86 -28.39
CA PHE A 61 22.58 -2.28 -28.18
C PHE A 61 23.74 -3.07 -28.80
N LYS A 62 23.51 -4.28 -29.35
CA LYS A 62 24.55 -5.16 -29.94
C LYS A 62 25.78 -5.39 -29.05
N VAL A 63 25.69 -5.11 -27.74
CA VAL A 63 26.81 -5.31 -26.81
C VAL A 63 26.77 -6.75 -26.29
N ASN A 64 27.86 -7.47 -26.58
CA ASN A 64 28.00 -8.87 -26.30
C ASN A 64 28.66 -9.08 -24.92
N THR A 65 27.87 -9.20 -23.86
CA THR A 65 28.35 -9.49 -22.49
C THR A 65 28.40 -11.00 -22.16
N CYS A 66 28.39 -11.89 -23.16
CA CYS A 66 28.18 -13.32 -22.96
C CYS A 66 29.48 -14.14 -22.92
N GLU A 67 29.88 -14.62 -21.74
CA GLU A 67 30.80 -15.75 -21.58
C GLU A 67 30.07 -16.94 -20.96
N ARG A 68 30.07 -18.08 -21.65
CA ARG A 68 29.39 -19.32 -21.24
C ARG A 68 30.26 -20.08 -20.23
N VAL A 69 30.31 -19.62 -18.99
CA VAL A 69 31.00 -20.37 -17.93
C VAL A 69 30.09 -21.51 -17.47
N LYS A 70 30.35 -22.74 -17.94
CA LYS A 70 29.79 -23.96 -17.33
C LYS A 70 30.44 -24.14 -15.95
N THR A 71 29.87 -23.55 -14.92
CA THR A 71 30.31 -23.80 -13.54
C THR A 71 29.75 -25.14 -13.04
N ARG A 72 30.63 -26.00 -12.53
CA ARG A 72 30.27 -27.21 -11.77
C ARG A 72 29.36 -26.78 -10.60
N GLY A 73 28.12 -27.25 -10.57
CA GLY A 73 27.12 -26.84 -9.54
C GLY A 73 25.98 -25.93 -10.03
N GLN A 74 25.85 -25.66 -11.33
CA GLN A 74 24.78 -24.82 -11.89
C GLN A 74 23.34 -25.22 -11.50
N ARG A 75 23.07 -26.52 -11.32
CA ARG A 75 21.76 -27.00 -10.84
C ARG A 75 21.51 -26.62 -9.37
N GLN A 76 22.54 -26.71 -8.53
CA GLN A 76 22.44 -26.32 -7.12
C GLN A 76 22.25 -24.81 -6.96
N THR A 77 23.00 -24.00 -7.71
CA THR A 77 22.83 -22.53 -7.67
C THR A 77 21.43 -22.11 -8.11
N MET A 78 20.89 -22.72 -9.16
CA MET A 78 19.51 -22.46 -9.60
C MET A 78 18.47 -22.85 -8.55
N LEU A 79 18.63 -23.99 -7.86
CA LEU A 79 17.73 -24.42 -6.79
C LEU A 79 17.79 -23.49 -5.57
N ILE A 80 18.99 -23.06 -5.17
CA ILE A 80 19.17 -22.11 -4.07
C ILE A 80 18.51 -20.77 -4.41
N SER A 81 18.72 -20.25 -5.62
CA SER A 81 18.11 -18.99 -6.05
C SER A 81 16.59 -19.09 -6.12
N LEU A 82 16.04 -20.20 -6.62
CA LEU A 82 14.60 -20.44 -6.63
C LEU A 82 14.04 -20.46 -5.20
N PHE A 83 14.72 -21.15 -4.28
CA PHE A 83 14.34 -21.17 -2.87
C PHE A 83 14.34 -19.76 -2.27
N LEU A 84 15.38 -18.95 -2.52
CA LEU A 84 15.45 -17.56 -2.03
C LEU A 84 14.34 -16.68 -2.61
N ILE A 85 14.03 -16.82 -3.89
CA ILE A 85 12.92 -16.10 -4.54
C ILE A 85 11.58 -16.45 -3.89
N VAL A 86 11.32 -17.75 -3.68
CA VAL A 86 10.10 -18.21 -3.00
C VAL A 86 10.07 -17.66 -1.57
N MET A 87 11.19 -17.70 -0.84
CA MET A 87 11.28 -17.13 0.51
C MET A 87 10.98 -15.63 0.51
N ILE A 88 11.47 -14.85 -0.45
CA ILE A 88 11.16 -13.42 -0.56
C ILE A 88 9.68 -13.20 -0.83
N LEU A 89 9.08 -13.98 -1.74
CA LEU A 89 7.66 -13.85 -2.04
C LEU A 89 6.80 -14.23 -0.84
N VAL A 90 7.13 -15.28 -0.09
CA VAL A 90 6.34 -15.73 1.07
C VAL A 90 6.59 -14.84 2.28
N VAL A 91 7.84 -14.74 2.74
CA VAL A 91 8.21 -13.98 3.93
C VAL A 91 8.04 -12.49 3.71
N GLY A 92 8.44 -11.97 2.54
CA GLY A 92 8.26 -10.56 2.19
C GLY A 92 6.78 -10.18 2.13
N SER A 93 5.92 -11.05 1.60
CA SER A 93 4.47 -10.81 1.62
C SER A 93 3.89 -10.85 3.03
N ALA A 94 4.31 -11.82 3.87
CA ALA A 94 3.84 -11.92 5.26
C ALA A 94 4.21 -10.68 6.09
N ILE A 95 5.49 -10.29 6.06
CA ILE A 95 5.98 -9.10 6.79
C ILE A 95 5.31 -7.84 6.25
N SER A 96 5.25 -7.66 4.93
CA SER A 96 4.63 -6.48 4.33
C SER A 96 3.15 -6.37 4.65
N SER A 97 2.42 -7.49 4.67
CA SER A 97 1.00 -7.51 5.06
C SER A 97 0.80 -7.04 6.50
N MET A 98 1.67 -7.47 7.40
CA MET A 98 1.59 -7.09 8.81
C MET A 98 1.92 -5.61 9.01
N MET A 99 3.00 -5.12 8.39
CA MET A 99 3.41 -3.72 8.51
C MET A 99 2.36 -2.76 7.94
N THR A 100 1.81 -3.07 6.75
CA THR A 100 0.81 -2.22 6.11
C THR A 100 -0.53 -2.25 6.85
N ARG A 101 -0.87 -3.37 7.49
CA ARG A 101 -2.00 -3.46 8.43
C ARG A 101 -1.79 -2.57 9.64
N GLN A 102 -0.61 -2.65 10.28
CA GLN A 102 -0.29 -1.86 11.46
C GLN A 102 -0.29 -0.37 11.16
N ALA A 103 0.33 0.05 10.05
CA ALA A 103 0.31 1.45 9.63
C ALA A 103 -1.11 1.98 9.40
N PHE A 104 -2.01 1.15 8.84
CA PHE A 104 -3.42 1.51 8.71
C PHE A 104 -4.12 1.66 10.06
N LEU A 105 -3.90 0.72 10.98
CA LEU A 105 -4.44 0.80 12.34
C LEU A 105 -3.97 2.05 13.07
N ASP A 106 -2.67 2.35 13.02
CA ASP A 106 -2.10 3.54 13.67
C ASP A 106 -2.72 4.83 13.12
N ASP A 107 -2.98 4.89 11.81
CA ASP A 107 -3.64 6.04 11.18
C ASP A 107 -5.11 6.16 11.60
N VAL A 108 -5.86 5.05 11.71
CA VAL A 108 -7.24 5.06 12.22
C VAL A 108 -7.27 5.48 13.69
N LEU A 109 -6.37 4.94 14.52
CA LEU A 109 -6.26 5.31 15.93
C LEU A 109 -5.89 6.79 16.11
N SER A 110 -5.03 7.33 15.23
CA SER A 110 -4.74 8.76 15.20
C SER A 110 -5.99 9.59 14.90
N MET A 111 -6.82 9.16 13.94
CA MET A 111 -8.12 9.80 13.69
C MET A 111 -9.07 9.70 14.89
N GLU A 112 -9.18 8.53 15.52
CA GLU A 112 -10.02 8.35 16.71
C GLU A 112 -9.55 9.22 17.88
N GLN A 113 -8.24 9.39 18.04
CA GLN A 113 -7.67 10.26 19.05
C GLN A 113 -8.03 11.73 18.79
N GLU A 114 -7.87 12.23 17.57
CA GLU A 114 -8.26 13.60 17.23
C GLU A 114 -9.77 13.79 17.29
N LEU A 115 -10.56 12.77 16.92
CA LEU A 115 -12.02 12.78 17.04
C LEU A 115 -12.43 12.88 18.51
N SER A 116 -11.80 12.10 19.38
CA SER A 116 -12.03 12.15 20.83
C SER A 116 -11.67 13.51 21.41
N ARG A 117 -10.56 14.12 20.96
CA ARG A 117 -10.19 15.49 21.36
C ARG A 117 -11.23 16.52 20.89
N ALA A 118 -11.68 16.44 19.64
CA ALA A 118 -12.69 17.33 19.09
C ALA A 118 -14.04 17.18 19.83
N LEU A 119 -14.46 15.94 20.11
CA LEU A 119 -15.66 15.65 20.92
C LEU A 119 -15.50 16.17 22.35
N ASN A 120 -14.34 16.02 22.98
CA ASN A 120 -14.09 16.57 24.31
C ASN A 120 -14.08 18.10 24.32
N ALA A 121 -13.62 18.73 23.24
CA ALA A 121 -13.64 20.18 23.09
C ALA A 121 -15.06 20.76 22.96
N THR A 122 -16.09 19.92 22.84
CA THR A 122 -17.50 20.34 22.87
C THR A 122 -18.07 20.46 24.28
N TYR A 123 -17.36 19.98 25.31
CA TYR A 123 -17.82 20.11 26.70
C TYR A 123 -17.63 21.53 27.25
N PRO A 124 -18.47 21.96 28.21
CA PRO A 124 -18.30 23.23 28.90
C PRO A 124 -16.90 23.37 29.50
N GLY A 125 -16.26 24.53 29.31
CA GLY A 125 -14.93 24.82 29.84
C GLY A 125 -13.76 24.39 28.94
N ALA A 126 -14.02 23.80 27.77
CA ALA A 126 -12.98 23.51 26.79
C ALA A 126 -12.37 24.77 26.18
N THR A 127 -11.05 24.77 25.99
CA THR A 127 -10.32 25.82 25.29
C THR A 127 -10.16 25.47 23.81
N ASN A 128 -10.43 26.44 22.94
CA ASN A 128 -10.20 26.37 21.49
C ASN A 128 -10.87 25.19 20.73
N PRO A 129 -12.21 25.04 20.78
CA PRO A 129 -12.94 24.00 20.07
C PRO A 129 -12.73 24.00 18.55
N VAL A 130 -12.54 25.18 17.96
CA VAL A 130 -12.23 25.33 16.53
C VAL A 130 -10.88 24.73 16.19
N ALA A 131 -9.87 24.87 17.06
CA ALA A 131 -8.55 24.31 16.81
C ALA A 131 -8.58 22.77 16.82
N ALA A 132 -9.25 22.18 17.81
CA ALA A 132 -9.43 20.73 17.88
C ALA A 132 -10.19 20.17 16.67
N PHE A 133 -11.20 20.90 16.18
CA PHE A 133 -11.90 20.55 14.95
C PHE A 133 -10.99 20.62 13.71
N GLU A 134 -10.19 21.67 13.57
CA GLU A 134 -9.29 21.83 12.43
C GLU A 134 -8.16 20.79 12.42
N ASP A 135 -7.67 20.36 13.59
CA ASP A 135 -6.70 19.25 13.68
C ASP A 135 -7.33 17.92 13.23
N LEU A 136 -8.56 17.61 13.67
CA LEU A 136 -9.32 16.47 13.16
C LEU A 136 -9.56 16.57 11.63
N ASN A 137 -9.90 17.76 11.13
CA ASN A 137 -10.13 18.00 9.71
C ASN A 137 -8.86 17.75 8.89
N ARG A 138 -7.69 18.18 9.39
CA ARG A 138 -6.40 17.90 8.77
C ARG A 138 -6.09 16.39 8.76
N THR A 139 -6.23 15.72 9.90
CA THR A 139 -5.91 14.29 10.02
C THR A 139 -6.83 13.42 9.18
N SER A 140 -8.15 13.69 9.20
CA SER A 140 -9.12 12.99 8.35
C SER A 140 -8.91 13.25 6.86
N GLY A 141 -8.54 14.47 6.48
CA GLY A 141 -8.17 14.81 5.10
C GLY A 141 -6.93 14.05 4.63
N ALA A 142 -5.87 14.02 5.44
CA ALA A 142 -4.65 13.26 5.13
C ALA A 142 -4.90 11.75 5.03
N PHE A 143 -5.74 11.21 5.91
CA PHE A 143 -6.16 9.81 5.85
C PHE A 143 -6.92 9.51 4.54
N ALA A 144 -7.92 10.31 4.21
CA ALA A 144 -8.71 10.12 3.00
C ALA A 144 -7.87 10.25 1.73
N ASP A 145 -6.95 11.22 1.67
CA ASP A 145 -6.04 11.41 0.55
C ASP A 145 -5.11 10.20 0.35
N LYS A 146 -4.47 9.73 1.42
CA LYS A 146 -3.62 8.52 1.40
C LYS A 146 -4.40 7.30 0.93
N TYR A 147 -5.54 7.02 1.57
CA TYR A 147 -6.25 5.76 1.36
C TYR A 147 -7.22 5.75 0.15
N SER A 148 -7.45 6.90 -0.47
CA SER A 148 -8.10 6.96 -1.79
C SER A 148 -7.20 6.41 -2.90
N HIS A 149 -5.89 6.62 -2.80
CA HIS A 149 -4.91 6.16 -3.80
C HIS A 149 -4.20 4.87 -3.40
N TYR A 150 -4.07 4.59 -2.10
CA TYR A 150 -3.34 3.44 -1.58
C TYR A 150 -4.23 2.57 -0.69
N ARG A 151 -4.40 1.28 -1.01
CA ARG A 151 -5.17 0.35 -0.19
C ARG A 151 -4.33 -0.84 0.29
N PRO A 152 -4.00 -0.91 1.59
CA PRO A 152 -3.47 -2.12 2.22
C PRO A 152 -4.33 -3.34 1.90
N VAL A 153 -3.72 -4.52 1.97
CA VAL A 153 -4.39 -5.79 1.63
C VAL A 153 -5.67 -5.99 2.42
N ILE A 154 -5.64 -5.63 3.70
CA ILE A 154 -6.71 -5.87 4.66
C ILE A 154 -8.01 -5.15 4.29
N ILE A 155 -7.92 -3.94 3.72
CA ILE A 155 -9.09 -3.14 3.29
C ILE A 155 -9.33 -3.17 1.78
N ARG A 156 -8.49 -3.89 1.01
CA ARG A 156 -8.52 -3.81 -0.45
C ARG A 156 -9.83 -4.35 -1.04
N SER A 157 -10.39 -5.36 -0.41
CA SER A 157 -11.66 -5.98 -0.78
C SER A 157 -12.89 -5.30 -0.17
N ASP A 158 -12.69 -4.26 0.64
CA ASP A 158 -13.79 -3.54 1.28
C ASP A 158 -14.46 -2.60 0.27
N SER A 159 -15.66 -2.98 -0.18
CA SER A 159 -16.47 -2.19 -1.11
C SER A 159 -17.05 -0.94 -0.47
N SER A 160 -17.27 -0.94 0.85
CA SER A 160 -17.86 0.18 1.59
C SER A 160 -16.82 1.25 1.93
N PHE A 161 -15.54 0.90 1.97
CA PHE A 161 -14.45 1.81 2.36
C PHE A 161 -14.44 3.14 1.59
N ALA A 162 -14.71 3.12 0.28
CA ALA A 162 -14.79 4.37 -0.50
C ALA A 162 -15.93 5.28 -0.01
N GLY A 163 -17.08 4.68 0.31
CA GLY A 163 -18.24 5.37 0.86
C GLY A 163 -17.95 5.91 2.26
N ASP A 164 -17.22 5.16 3.09
CA ASP A 164 -16.84 5.62 4.44
C ASP A 164 -15.95 6.86 4.39
N LEU A 165 -14.96 6.90 3.49
CA LEU A 165 -14.13 8.10 3.28
C LEU A 165 -14.99 9.31 2.87
N GLN A 166 -15.97 9.11 2.00
CA GLN A 166 -16.91 10.17 1.59
C GLN A 166 -17.82 10.59 2.76
N ASN A 167 -18.30 9.64 3.56
CA ASN A 167 -19.12 9.90 4.75
C ASN A 167 -18.35 10.75 5.76
N ILE A 168 -17.08 10.40 6.04
CA ILE A 168 -16.20 11.18 6.92
C ILE A 168 -16.04 12.61 6.39
N SER A 169 -15.72 12.77 5.09
CA SER A 169 -15.59 14.10 4.48
C SER A 169 -16.89 14.93 4.57
N SER A 170 -18.04 14.29 4.35
CA SER A 170 -19.36 14.92 4.48
C SER A 170 -19.69 15.32 5.92
N ILE A 171 -19.34 14.47 6.89
CA ILE A 171 -19.47 14.78 8.33
C ILE A 171 -18.62 16.02 8.67
N MET A 172 -17.34 16.04 8.27
CA MET A 172 -16.45 17.18 8.53
C MET A 172 -16.98 18.47 7.90
N THR A 173 -17.45 18.41 6.66
CA THR A 173 -18.02 19.56 5.95
C THR A 173 -19.26 20.11 6.68
N ARG A 174 -20.16 19.24 7.15
CA ARG A 174 -21.37 19.64 7.89
C ARG A 174 -21.06 20.15 9.30
N ALA A 175 -20.07 19.57 9.98
CA ALA A 175 -19.67 19.95 11.32
C ALA A 175 -18.96 21.32 11.35
N ARG A 176 -18.24 21.68 10.29
CA ARG A 176 -17.47 22.93 10.21
C ARG A 176 -18.25 24.19 10.62
N PRO A 177 -19.37 24.57 9.98
CA PRO A 177 -20.10 25.79 10.35
C PRO A 177 -20.56 25.78 11.83
N VAL A 178 -20.81 24.61 12.41
CA VAL A 178 -21.29 24.46 13.79
C VAL A 178 -20.20 24.77 14.82
N PHE A 179 -18.96 24.34 14.55
CA PHE A 179 -17.81 24.68 15.40
C PHE A 179 -17.48 26.18 15.32
N TYR A 180 -17.62 26.78 14.15
CA TYR A 180 -17.38 28.22 13.96
C TYR A 180 -18.52 29.11 14.48
N SER A 181 -19.74 28.59 14.59
CA SER A 181 -20.86 29.33 15.20
C SER A 181 -20.87 29.28 16.74
N GLY A 182 -19.95 28.52 17.36
CA GLY A 182 -19.86 28.37 18.81
C GLY A 182 -20.94 27.48 19.44
N ASN A 183 -21.77 26.79 18.66
CA ASN A 183 -22.81 25.88 19.18
C ASN A 183 -22.21 24.50 19.44
N LEU A 184 -21.58 24.33 20.60
CA LEU A 184 -20.79 23.13 20.93
C LEU A 184 -21.65 21.87 21.08
N THR A 185 -22.87 21.98 21.60
CA THR A 185 -23.80 20.84 21.70
C THR A 185 -24.16 20.28 20.32
N SER A 186 -24.40 21.16 19.35
CA SER A 186 -24.63 20.75 17.97
C SER A 186 -23.35 20.23 17.32
N GLY A 187 -22.19 20.75 17.70
CA GLY A 187 -20.88 20.29 17.22
C GLY A 187 -20.62 18.83 17.60
N ARG A 188 -20.98 18.44 18.83
CA ARG A 188 -20.90 17.05 19.28
C ARG A 188 -21.79 16.13 18.45
N ALA A 189 -23.06 16.51 18.30
CA ALA A 189 -24.03 15.73 17.52
C ALA A 189 -23.59 15.59 16.05
N ALA A 190 -22.91 16.60 15.50
CA ALA A 190 -22.39 16.56 14.14
C ALA A 190 -21.23 15.57 13.96
N LEU A 191 -20.34 15.42 14.96
CA LEU A 191 -19.18 14.51 14.89
C LEU A 191 -19.49 13.08 15.34
N GLN A 192 -20.51 12.87 16.18
CA GLN A 192 -20.84 11.55 16.72
C GLN A 192 -20.96 10.42 15.66
N PRO A 193 -21.56 10.63 14.47
CA PRO A 193 -21.63 9.59 13.44
C PRO A 193 -20.26 9.09 12.96
N MET A 194 -19.21 9.92 13.06
CA MET A 194 -17.87 9.53 12.64
C MET A 194 -17.30 8.40 13.50
N VAL A 195 -17.68 8.32 14.79
CA VAL A 195 -17.30 7.22 15.69
C VAL A 195 -17.82 5.89 15.13
N SER A 196 -19.09 5.85 14.74
CA SER A 196 -19.71 4.65 14.17
C SER A 196 -19.04 4.25 12.85
N VAL A 197 -18.73 5.21 11.98
CA VAL A 197 -18.06 4.92 10.70
C VAL A 197 -16.67 4.30 10.93
N LEU A 198 -15.88 4.83 11.87
CA LEU A 198 -14.55 4.29 12.16
C LEU A 198 -14.64 2.89 12.79
N GLN A 199 -15.57 2.68 13.73
CA GLN A 199 -15.78 1.38 14.35
C GLN A 199 -16.25 0.33 13.34
N GLU A 200 -17.27 0.64 12.54
CA GLU A 200 -17.75 -0.27 11.49
C GLU A 200 -16.66 -0.59 10.46
N MET A 201 -15.79 0.38 10.14
CA MET A 201 -14.64 0.17 9.27
C MET A 201 -13.64 -0.81 9.89
N LEU A 202 -13.35 -0.71 11.19
CA LEU A 202 -12.47 -1.65 11.87
C LEU A 202 -13.09 -3.06 11.95
N ASP A 203 -14.34 -3.16 12.36
CA ASP A 203 -15.05 -4.43 12.54
C ASP A 203 -15.15 -5.23 11.23
N ARG A 204 -15.56 -4.58 10.13
CA ARG A 204 -15.70 -5.24 8.81
C ARG A 204 -14.40 -5.77 8.26
N ASN A 205 -13.27 -5.21 8.69
CA ASN A 205 -11.94 -5.58 8.23
C ASN A 205 -11.19 -6.47 9.24
N GLY A 206 -11.84 -6.92 10.32
CA GLY A 206 -11.23 -7.78 11.34
C GLY A 206 -10.11 -7.07 12.12
N LEU A 207 -10.33 -5.78 12.38
CA LEU A 207 -9.39 -4.87 13.03
C LEU A 207 -9.90 -4.31 14.37
N GLY A 208 -11.18 -4.51 14.69
CA GLY A 208 -11.80 -4.17 15.98
C GLY A 208 -11.58 -5.21 17.07
#